data_AF-A0A4V6WPE8-F1
#
_entry.id   AF-A0A4V6WPE8-F1
#
_cell.length_a   1.000
_cell.length_b   1.000
_cell.length_c   1.000
_cell.angle_alpha   90.00
_cell.angle_beta   90.00
_cell.angle_gamma   90.00
#
_symmetry.space_group_name_H-M   'P 1'
#
loop_
_entity.id
_entity.type
_entity.pdbx_description
1 polymer ?
#
loop_
_entity_poly.entity_id
_entity_poly.type
_entity_poly.pdbx_seq_one_letter_code
_entity_poly.pdbx_strand_id
1 'polypeptide(L)'
;MKHVILIYLVFISCISGGCGRGSSMMDRMDSIDSIMEPDPIAALSRLQEIEISELGSARENARHALLLSEANYKNYIDSDDDSLINVALRYYADFPDSEEYMKSLYFRASIALNTNNPGKSISLLLEAKEIARMREDYDWLARISEMMGDAFLKAHNDDESGECSLAAAEYYRLVGNERRHRFVMVDYAIS
;
A
#
# COMPACT_ATOMS: atom_id res chain seq x y z
N MET A 1 21.82 -21.10 -46.50
CA MET A 1 21.65 -21.99 -45.33
C MET A 1 22.59 -21.68 -44.16
N LYS A 2 23.86 -21.27 -44.37
CA LYS A 2 24.77 -20.87 -43.29
C LYS A 2 24.39 -19.56 -42.55
N HIS A 3 23.77 -18.59 -43.24
CA HIS A 3 23.32 -17.34 -42.63
C HIS A 3 22.05 -17.45 -41.76
N VAL A 4 21.19 -18.44 -42.05
CA VAL A 4 19.95 -18.67 -41.27
C VAL A 4 20.28 -19.29 -39.90
N ILE A 5 21.32 -20.14 -39.85
CA ILE A 5 21.85 -20.72 -38.60
C ILE A 5 22.51 -19.65 -37.72
N LEU A 6 23.18 -18.66 -38.33
CA LEU A 6 23.82 -17.56 -37.59
C LEU A 6 22.80 -16.62 -36.92
N ILE A 7 21.64 -16.40 -37.55
CA ILE A 7 20.55 -15.58 -37.00
C ILE A 7 19.90 -16.27 -35.78
N TYR A 8 19.81 -17.62 -35.79
CA TYR A 8 19.25 -18.37 -34.66
C TYR A 8 20.18 -18.39 -33.43
N LEU A 9 21.50 -18.33 -33.64
CA LEU A 9 22.49 -18.26 -32.55
C LEU A 9 22.55 -16.88 -31.87
N VAL A 10 22.20 -15.80 -32.57
CA VAL A 10 22.14 -14.45 -31.99
C VAL A 10 20.89 -14.27 -31.10
N PHE A 11 19.80 -14.96 -31.41
CA PHE A 11 18.55 -14.86 -30.64
C PHE A 11 18.57 -15.61 -29.30
N ILE A 12 19.50 -16.55 -29.11
CA ILE A 12 19.64 -17.34 -27.88
C ILE A 12 20.50 -16.62 -26.81
N SER A 13 21.17 -15.52 -27.17
CA SER A 13 22.12 -14.83 -26.29
C SER A 13 21.51 -13.78 -25.33
N CYS A 14 20.19 -13.61 -25.28
CA CYS A 14 19.55 -12.55 -24.47
C CYS A 14 18.85 -13.04 -23.18
N ILE A 15 19.10 -14.26 -22.69
CA ILE A 15 18.40 -14.78 -21.49
C ILE A 15 19.28 -14.78 -20.22
N SER A 16 20.57 -14.49 -20.31
CA SER A 16 21.47 -14.56 -19.15
C SER A 16 21.99 -13.19 -18.72
N GLY A 17 21.22 -12.49 -17.88
CA GLY A 17 21.66 -11.25 -17.23
C GLY A 17 20.82 -10.69 -16.06
N GLY A 18 19.74 -11.33 -15.62
CA GLY A 18 18.78 -10.69 -14.70
C GLY A 18 18.73 -11.19 -13.25
N CYS A 19 19.15 -12.42 -12.95
CA CYS A 19 18.81 -13.03 -11.64
C CYS A 19 19.66 -12.59 -10.44
N GLY A 20 20.64 -11.69 -10.61
CA GLY A 20 21.49 -11.22 -9.49
C GLY A 20 21.20 -9.81 -8.99
N ARG A 21 20.63 -8.93 -9.83
CA ARG A 21 20.28 -7.55 -9.45
C ARG A 21 18.92 -7.46 -8.75
N GLY A 22 17.97 -8.32 -9.18
CA GLY A 22 16.61 -8.34 -8.66
C GLY A 22 16.50 -8.64 -7.17
N SER A 23 17.32 -9.57 -6.66
CA SER A 23 17.37 -9.85 -5.21
C SER A 23 17.95 -8.67 -4.44
N SER A 24 19.03 -8.06 -4.94
CA SER A 24 19.70 -6.94 -4.27
C SER A 24 18.82 -5.70 -4.13
N MET A 25 17.98 -5.38 -5.11
CA MET A 25 17.08 -4.21 -5.03
C MET A 25 15.88 -4.48 -4.12
N MET A 26 15.30 -5.68 -4.17
CA MET A 26 14.26 -6.08 -3.22
C MET A 26 14.78 -6.05 -1.78
N ASP A 27 15.98 -6.60 -1.51
CA ASP A 27 16.60 -6.57 -0.18
C ASP A 27 16.83 -5.11 0.30
N ARG A 28 17.24 -4.21 -0.61
CA ARG A 28 17.34 -2.77 -0.32
C ARG A 28 15.99 -2.19 0.07
N MET A 29 14.94 -2.47 -0.69
CA MET A 29 13.58 -2.00 -0.38
C MET A 29 13.05 -2.57 0.93
N ASP A 30 13.33 -3.82 1.26
CA ASP A 30 12.93 -4.44 2.53
C ASP A 30 13.65 -3.80 3.72
N SER A 31 14.92 -3.40 3.54
CA SER A 31 15.65 -2.61 4.54
C SER A 31 15.01 -1.23 4.78
N ILE A 32 14.47 -0.60 3.73
CA ILE A 32 13.76 0.68 3.83
C ILE A 32 12.38 0.48 4.45
N ASP A 33 11.66 -0.59 4.11
CA ASP A 33 10.37 -0.94 4.72
C ASP A 33 10.51 -1.13 6.24
N SER A 34 11.61 -1.75 6.70
CA SER A 34 11.85 -1.99 8.14
C SER A 34 11.93 -0.72 9.00
N ILE A 35 12.21 0.44 8.39
CA ILE A 35 12.26 1.74 9.06
C ILE A 35 11.02 2.61 8.78
N MET A 36 10.08 2.13 7.97
CA MET A 36 8.90 2.89 7.51
C MET A 36 8.03 3.39 8.67
N GLU A 37 7.78 2.56 9.67
CA GLU A 37 7.03 2.94 10.87
C GLU A 37 7.83 3.79 11.87
N PRO A 38 9.07 3.41 12.26
CA PRO A 38 9.82 4.19 13.26
C PRO A 38 10.38 5.53 12.73
N ASP A 39 10.67 5.64 11.43
CA ASP A 39 11.21 6.86 10.81
C ASP A 39 10.76 7.01 9.34
N PRO A 40 9.51 7.44 9.11
CA PRO A 40 8.96 7.58 7.76
C PRO A 40 9.69 8.65 6.93
N ILE A 41 10.29 9.67 7.56
CA ILE A 41 11.05 10.72 6.87
C ILE A 41 12.31 10.11 6.25
N ALA A 42 13.05 9.31 7.03
CA ALA A 42 14.24 8.63 6.53
C ALA A 42 13.89 7.55 5.48
N ALA A 43 12.77 6.86 5.64
CA ALA A 43 12.28 5.91 4.64
C ALA A 43 12.00 6.60 3.30
N LEU A 44 11.27 7.73 3.33
CA LEU A 44 10.97 8.53 2.15
C LEU A 44 12.24 8.99 1.43
N SER A 45 13.19 9.57 2.17
CA SER A 45 14.47 10.04 1.61
C SER A 45 15.19 8.92 0.85
N ARG A 46 15.29 7.72 1.45
CA ARG A 46 15.97 6.58 0.82
C ARG A 46 15.22 6.00 -0.38
N LEU A 47 13.88 6.05 -0.38
CA LEU A 47 13.08 5.64 -1.54
C LEU A 47 13.25 6.59 -2.71
N GLN A 48 13.36 7.89 -2.44
CA GLN A 48 13.56 8.91 -3.48
C GLN A 48 14.96 8.88 -4.11
N GLU A 49 15.95 8.29 -3.42
CA GLU A 49 17.29 8.03 -3.97
C GLU A 49 17.32 6.86 -4.97
N ILE A 50 16.28 6.05 -5.07
CA ILE A 50 16.21 4.96 -6.05
C ILE A 50 15.72 5.55 -7.37
N GLU A 51 16.57 5.54 -8.40
CA GLU A 51 16.15 5.93 -9.74
C GLU A 51 15.28 4.87 -10.39
N ILE A 52 14.26 5.28 -11.15
CA ILE A 52 13.41 4.36 -11.92
C ILE A 52 14.25 3.49 -12.89
N SER A 53 15.37 4.03 -13.37
CA SER A 53 16.33 3.33 -14.24
C SER A 53 17.00 2.13 -13.56
N GLU A 54 17.07 2.10 -12.23
CA GLU A 54 17.62 1.01 -11.44
C GLU A 54 16.61 -0.14 -11.26
N LEU A 55 15.30 0.10 -11.48
CA LEU A 55 14.23 -0.87 -11.30
C LEU A 55 14.10 -1.76 -12.55
N GLY A 56 14.65 -2.98 -12.48
CA GLY A 56 14.78 -3.89 -13.63
C GLY A 56 13.54 -4.72 -13.97
N SER A 57 12.51 -4.72 -13.11
CA SER A 57 11.36 -5.59 -13.25
C SER A 57 10.04 -4.93 -12.82
N ALA A 58 8.91 -5.46 -13.31
CA ALA A 58 7.58 -5.01 -12.89
C ALA A 58 7.37 -5.14 -11.37
N ARG A 59 7.95 -6.19 -10.77
CA ARG A 59 7.89 -6.42 -9.31
C ARG A 59 8.59 -5.32 -8.53
N GLU A 60 9.82 -4.96 -8.93
CA GLU A 60 10.57 -3.89 -8.26
C GLU A 60 9.87 -2.53 -8.43
N ASN A 61 9.33 -2.26 -9.62
CA ASN A 61 8.52 -1.06 -9.87
C ASN A 61 7.28 -1.01 -8.97
N ALA A 62 6.55 -2.12 -8.82
CA ALA A 62 5.39 -2.19 -7.96
C ALA A 62 5.74 -2.07 -6.48
N ARG A 63 6.81 -2.72 -6.01
CA ARG A 63 7.29 -2.62 -4.62
C ARG A 63 7.73 -1.19 -4.29
N HIS A 64 8.51 -0.55 -5.16
CA HIS A 64 8.94 0.83 -4.98
C HIS A 64 7.75 1.79 -4.94
N ALA A 65 6.81 1.65 -5.88
CA ALA A 65 5.61 2.48 -5.94
C ALA A 65 4.73 2.34 -4.68
N LEU A 66 4.59 1.13 -4.15
CA LEU A 66 3.86 0.88 -2.91
C LEU A 66 4.53 1.57 -1.72
N LEU A 67 5.82 1.31 -1.52
CA LEU A 67 6.57 1.87 -0.39
C LEU A 67 6.66 3.40 -0.46
N LEU A 68 6.81 3.97 -1.65
CA LEU A 68 6.84 5.42 -1.83
C LEU A 68 5.48 6.06 -1.53
N SER A 69 4.38 5.39 -1.90
CA SER A 69 3.03 5.83 -1.57
C SER A 69 2.77 5.75 -0.06
N GLU A 70 3.21 4.68 0.60
CA GLU A 70 3.15 4.54 2.06
C GLU A 70 3.96 5.63 2.78
N ALA A 71 5.19 5.88 2.32
CA ALA A 71 6.04 6.92 2.86
C ALA A 71 5.41 8.31 2.71
N ASN A 72 4.85 8.64 1.54
CA ASN A 72 4.13 9.89 1.35
C ASN A 72 2.94 10.03 2.32
N TYR A 73 2.12 8.97 2.43
CA TYR A 73 0.99 8.94 3.35
C TYR A 73 1.41 9.18 4.81
N LYS A 74 2.45 8.47 5.30
CA LYS A 74 2.95 8.61 6.67
C LYS A 74 3.62 9.96 6.96
N ASN A 75 4.14 10.61 5.93
CA ASN A 75 4.74 11.94 6.03
C ASN A 75 3.73 13.07 5.77
N TYR A 76 2.43 12.76 5.67
CA TYR A 76 1.37 13.75 5.39
C TYR A 76 1.63 14.54 4.11
N ILE A 77 2.23 13.89 3.11
CA ILE A 77 2.40 14.44 1.77
C ILE A 77 1.14 14.08 0.99
N ASP A 78 0.19 15.00 0.98
CA ASP A 78 -1.06 14.82 0.26
C ASP A 78 -0.79 14.68 -1.24
N SER A 79 -1.22 13.56 -1.81
CA SER A 79 -1.28 13.35 -3.25
C SER A 79 -2.74 13.30 -3.67
N ASP A 80 -3.10 14.11 -4.66
CA ASP A 80 -4.32 13.95 -5.45
C ASP A 80 -4.08 13.09 -6.70
N ASP A 81 -2.81 12.85 -7.04
CA ASP A 81 -2.40 11.95 -8.11
C ASP A 81 -2.33 10.50 -7.62
N ASP A 82 -3.04 9.62 -8.32
CA ASP A 82 -3.07 8.19 -8.07
C ASP A 82 -2.19 7.36 -9.02
N SER A 83 -1.46 8.02 -9.93
CA SER A 83 -0.60 7.37 -10.93
C SER A 83 0.40 6.41 -10.29
N LEU A 84 1.06 6.84 -9.22
CA LEU A 84 2.08 6.07 -8.49
C LEU A 84 1.47 4.80 -7.87
N ILE A 85 0.46 4.95 -7.00
CA ILE A 85 -0.13 3.80 -6.30
C ILE A 85 -0.79 2.83 -7.28
N ASN A 86 -1.32 3.31 -8.41
CA ASN A 86 -1.90 2.44 -9.44
C ASN A 86 -0.86 1.52 -10.08
N VAL A 87 0.44 1.85 -10.07
CA VAL A 87 1.50 0.92 -10.51
C VAL A 87 1.52 -0.32 -9.61
N ALA A 88 1.51 -0.11 -8.29
CA ALA A 88 1.47 -1.19 -7.31
C ALA A 88 0.15 -1.95 -7.37
N LEU A 89 -1.00 -1.24 -7.36
CA LEU A 89 -2.32 -1.83 -7.36
C LEU A 89 -2.54 -2.78 -8.55
N ARG A 90 -2.16 -2.36 -9.76
CA ARG A 90 -2.29 -3.21 -10.96
C ARG A 90 -1.42 -4.47 -10.88
N TYR A 91 -0.21 -4.36 -10.35
CA TYR A 91 0.69 -5.49 -10.24
C TYR A 91 0.23 -6.48 -9.17
N TYR A 92 -0.18 -5.97 -8.00
CA TYR A 92 -0.58 -6.82 -6.88
C TYR A 92 -2.00 -7.40 -7.01
N ALA A 93 -2.83 -6.89 -7.93
CA ALA A 93 -4.11 -7.51 -8.28
C ALA A 93 -4.00 -8.96 -8.77
N ASP A 94 -2.84 -9.37 -9.31
CA ASP A 94 -2.55 -10.76 -9.67
C ASP A 94 -2.30 -11.65 -8.43
N PHE A 95 -2.21 -11.06 -7.23
CA PHE A 95 -1.98 -11.72 -5.94
C PHE A 95 -3.03 -11.23 -4.92
N PRO A 96 -4.31 -11.58 -5.10
CA PRO A 96 -5.43 -10.92 -4.40
C PRO A 96 -5.45 -11.12 -2.88
N ASP A 97 -4.74 -12.12 -2.36
CA ASP A 97 -4.65 -12.39 -0.91
C ASP A 97 -3.36 -11.81 -0.27
N SER A 98 -2.55 -11.09 -1.04
CA SER A 98 -1.29 -10.52 -0.58
C SER A 98 -1.49 -9.29 0.30
N GLU A 99 -0.56 -9.09 1.22
CA GLU A 99 -0.51 -7.87 2.04
C GLU A 99 -0.30 -6.64 1.16
N GLU A 100 0.51 -6.76 0.12
CA GLU A 100 0.81 -5.68 -0.80
C GLU A 100 -0.41 -5.24 -1.59
N TYR A 101 -1.31 -6.15 -1.96
CA TYR A 101 -2.56 -5.79 -2.61
C TYR A 101 -3.49 -5.04 -1.65
N MET A 102 -3.65 -5.55 -0.43
CA MET A 102 -4.40 -4.87 0.64
C MET A 102 -3.86 -3.46 0.91
N LYS A 103 -2.54 -3.32 1.09
CA LYS A 103 -1.87 -2.02 1.27
C LYS A 103 -2.10 -1.10 0.06
N SER A 104 -2.03 -1.65 -1.16
CA SER A 104 -2.27 -0.88 -2.39
C SER A 104 -3.69 -0.32 -2.45
N LEU A 105 -4.69 -1.13 -2.09
CA LEU A 105 -6.09 -0.70 -1.97
C LEU A 105 -6.26 0.39 -0.92
N TYR A 106 -5.65 0.22 0.25
CA TYR A 106 -5.71 1.19 1.35
C TYR A 106 -5.14 2.56 0.96
N PHE A 107 -3.92 2.62 0.41
CA PHE A 107 -3.32 3.90 -0.02
C PHE A 107 -4.04 4.49 -1.24
N ARG A 108 -4.67 3.66 -2.08
CA ARG A 108 -5.55 4.17 -3.14
C ARG A 108 -6.82 4.81 -2.58
N ALA A 109 -7.35 4.24 -1.50
CA ALA A 109 -8.53 4.75 -0.80
C ALA A 109 -8.23 6.09 -0.10
N SER A 110 -7.05 6.24 0.50
CA SER A 110 -6.64 7.52 1.11
C SER A 110 -6.60 8.65 0.07
N ILE A 111 -6.05 8.40 -1.13
CA ILE A 111 -6.06 9.37 -2.22
C ILE A 111 -7.49 9.68 -2.69
N ALA A 112 -8.38 8.67 -2.73
CA ALA A 112 -9.78 8.89 -3.04
C ALA A 112 -10.47 9.79 -1.99
N LEU A 113 -10.12 9.68 -0.71
CA LEU A 113 -10.61 10.61 0.32
C LEU A 113 -10.07 12.02 0.13
N ASN A 114 -8.77 12.16 -0.13
CA ASN A 114 -8.13 13.45 -0.37
C ASN A 114 -8.79 14.19 -1.56
N THR A 115 -9.19 13.44 -2.60
CA THR A 115 -9.87 13.94 -3.80
C THR A 115 -11.40 14.04 -3.66
N ASN A 116 -11.93 14.01 -2.44
CA ASN A 116 -13.36 14.15 -2.13
C ASN A 116 -14.26 13.10 -2.80
N ASN A 117 -13.78 11.86 -2.90
CA ASN A 117 -14.51 10.72 -3.43
C ASN A 117 -14.68 9.61 -2.36
N PRO A 118 -15.50 9.85 -1.31
CA PRO A 118 -15.66 8.90 -0.21
C PRO A 118 -16.27 7.57 -0.65
N GLY A 119 -17.19 7.56 -1.62
CA GLY A 119 -17.78 6.31 -2.14
C GLY A 119 -16.74 5.37 -2.75
N LYS A 120 -15.78 5.91 -3.52
CA LYS A 120 -14.66 5.12 -4.04
C LYS A 120 -13.71 4.64 -2.95
N SER A 121 -13.47 5.48 -1.94
CA SER A 121 -12.67 5.07 -0.78
C SER A 121 -13.30 3.88 -0.05
N ILE A 122 -14.60 3.97 0.27
CA ILE A 122 -15.36 2.89 0.92
C ILE A 122 -15.28 1.60 0.11
N SER A 123 -15.48 1.66 -1.21
CA SER A 123 -15.42 0.45 -2.04
C SER A 123 -14.05 -0.24 -2.01
N LEU A 124 -12.96 0.54 -2.04
CA LEU A 124 -11.59 0.02 -1.97
C LEU A 124 -11.27 -0.53 -0.58
N LEU A 125 -11.73 0.15 0.48
CA LEU A 125 -11.51 -0.27 1.86
C LEU A 125 -12.29 -1.54 2.22
N LEU A 126 -13.48 -1.76 1.66
CA LEU A 126 -14.22 -3.01 1.83
C LEU A 126 -13.42 -4.20 1.28
N GLU A 127 -12.82 -4.06 0.10
CA GLU A 127 -11.96 -5.09 -0.47
C GLU A 127 -10.70 -5.32 0.38
N ALA A 128 -10.03 -4.24 0.79
CA ALA A 128 -8.86 -4.32 1.68
C ALA A 128 -9.22 -5.00 3.02
N LYS A 129 -10.39 -4.70 3.58
CA LYS A 129 -10.88 -5.27 4.85
C LYS A 129 -11.04 -6.78 4.74
N GLU A 130 -11.63 -7.28 3.66
CA GLU A 130 -11.80 -8.73 3.48
C GLU A 130 -10.45 -9.45 3.40
N ILE A 131 -9.45 -8.86 2.73
CA ILE A 131 -8.08 -9.41 2.72
C ILE A 131 -7.48 -9.42 4.12
N ALA A 132 -7.57 -8.30 4.86
CA ALA A 132 -7.10 -8.22 6.24
C ALA A 132 -7.76 -9.26 7.16
N ARG A 133 -9.07 -9.51 6.98
CA ARG A 133 -9.81 -10.54 7.73
C ARG A 133 -9.31 -11.95 7.42
N MET A 134 -9.12 -12.28 6.15
CA MET A 134 -8.60 -13.60 5.74
C MET A 134 -7.19 -13.85 6.28
N ARG A 135 -6.40 -12.80 6.45
CA ARG A 135 -5.04 -12.84 6.98
C ARG A 135 -4.97 -12.78 8.52
N GLU A 136 -6.11 -12.60 9.19
CA GLU A 136 -6.18 -12.33 10.63
C GLU A 136 -5.31 -11.13 11.07
N ASP A 137 -5.19 -10.14 10.20
CA ASP A 137 -4.32 -8.98 10.39
C ASP A 137 -5.07 -7.87 11.15
N TYR A 138 -5.08 -7.99 12.48
CA TYR A 138 -5.82 -7.07 13.35
C TYR A 138 -5.28 -5.63 13.33
N ASP A 139 -4.00 -5.41 13.03
CA ASP A 139 -3.46 -4.04 12.90
C ASP A 139 -4.03 -3.37 11.65
N TRP A 140 -4.06 -4.08 10.53
CA TRP A 140 -4.68 -3.57 9.31
C TRP A 140 -6.19 -3.46 9.41
N LEU A 141 -6.88 -4.37 10.10
CA LEU A 141 -8.31 -4.24 10.37
C LEU A 141 -8.63 -2.97 11.15
N ALA A 142 -7.77 -2.58 12.10
CA ALA A 142 -7.93 -1.34 12.85
C ALA A 142 -7.79 -0.10 11.93
N ARG A 143 -6.70 -0.04 11.15
CA ARG A 143 -6.41 1.09 10.23
C ARG A 143 -7.47 1.24 9.14
N ILE A 144 -7.89 0.12 8.55
CA ILE A 144 -8.93 0.10 7.52
C ILE A 144 -10.25 0.59 8.11
N SER A 145 -10.62 0.10 9.30
CA SER A 145 -11.88 0.53 9.96
C SER A 145 -11.84 2.01 10.34
N GLU A 146 -10.70 2.53 10.81
CA GLU A 146 -10.49 3.96 11.08
C GLU A 146 -10.75 4.81 9.82
N MET A 147 -10.10 4.47 8.69
CA MET A 147 -10.29 5.20 7.44
C MET A 147 -11.71 5.04 6.85
N MET A 148 -12.36 3.89 7.07
CA MET A 148 -13.77 3.71 6.70
C MET A 148 -14.66 4.66 7.50
N GLY A 149 -14.38 4.87 8.79
CA GLY A 149 -15.07 5.87 9.62
C GLY A 149 -14.96 7.26 9.01
N ASP A 150 -13.75 7.71 8.71
CA ASP A 150 -13.50 8.99 8.03
C ASP A 150 -14.26 9.10 6.70
N ALA A 151 -14.28 8.01 5.93
CA ALA A 151 -14.97 7.97 4.65
C ALA A 151 -16.49 8.08 4.78
N PHE A 152 -17.09 7.40 5.75
CA PHE A 152 -18.53 7.45 6.02
C PHE A 152 -18.94 8.81 6.58
N LEU A 153 -18.16 9.38 7.50
CA LEU A 153 -18.40 10.74 8.00
C LEU A 153 -18.38 11.76 6.84
N LYS A 154 -17.40 11.65 5.94
CA LYS A 154 -17.31 12.50 4.75
C LYS A 154 -18.46 12.28 3.75
N ALA A 155 -19.10 11.10 3.79
CA ALA A 155 -20.30 10.79 3.02
C ALA A 155 -21.61 11.19 3.74
N HIS A 156 -21.52 11.83 4.92
CA HIS A 156 -22.67 12.17 5.78
C HIS A 156 -23.45 10.94 6.26
N ASN A 157 -22.73 9.85 6.55
CA ASN A 157 -23.30 8.63 7.10
C ASN A 157 -22.75 8.38 8.51
N ASP A 158 -23.31 9.10 9.48
CA ASP A 158 -22.77 9.21 10.84
C ASP A 158 -22.89 7.89 11.62
N ASP A 159 -23.97 7.13 11.41
CA ASP A 159 -24.20 5.83 12.04
C ASP A 159 -23.08 4.83 11.68
N GLU A 160 -22.82 4.62 10.39
CA GLU A 160 -21.76 3.74 9.88
C GLU A 160 -20.36 4.26 10.22
N SER A 161 -20.18 5.58 10.32
CA SER A 161 -18.95 6.17 10.83
C SER A 161 -18.70 5.72 12.28
N GLY A 162 -19.71 5.83 13.15
CA GLY A 162 -19.63 5.38 14.54
C GLY A 162 -19.33 3.88 14.66
N GLU A 163 -19.99 3.04 13.86
CA GLU A 163 -19.72 1.60 13.84
C GLU A 163 -18.26 1.29 13.43
N CYS A 164 -17.74 2.00 12.44
CA CYS A 164 -16.35 1.84 11.98
C CYS A 164 -15.34 2.30 13.04
N SER A 165 -15.58 3.43 13.70
CA SER A 165 -14.75 3.94 14.81
C SER A 165 -14.72 2.97 15.99
N LEU A 166 -15.87 2.39 16.35
CA LEU A 166 -15.94 1.36 17.40
C LEU A 166 -15.13 0.11 17.01
N ALA A 167 -15.29 -0.38 15.78
CA ALA A 167 -14.52 -1.52 15.29
C ALA A 167 -13.00 -1.24 15.30
N ALA A 168 -12.58 -0.06 14.85
CA ALA A 168 -11.18 0.36 14.92
C ALA A 168 -10.67 0.37 16.37
N ALA A 169 -11.47 0.88 17.32
CA ALA A 169 -11.12 0.93 18.73
C ALA A 169 -10.91 -0.48 19.32
N GLU A 170 -11.77 -1.43 18.96
CA GLU A 170 -11.66 -2.83 19.40
C GLU A 170 -10.39 -3.49 18.87
N TYR A 171 -10.08 -3.32 17.58
CA TYR A 171 -8.87 -3.89 16.99
C TYR A 171 -7.59 -3.24 17.54
N TYR A 172 -7.55 -1.91 17.70
CA TYR A 172 -6.38 -1.25 18.30
C TYR A 172 -6.14 -1.69 19.74
N ARG A 173 -7.20 -1.93 20.52
CA ARG A 173 -7.08 -2.51 21.86
C ARG A 173 -6.55 -3.93 21.81
N LEU A 174 -7.00 -4.74 20.85
CA LEU A 174 -6.56 -6.13 20.67
C LEU A 174 -5.06 -6.23 20.37
N VAL A 175 -4.53 -5.34 19.53
CA VAL A 175 -3.08 -5.31 19.19
C VAL A 175 -2.24 -4.50 20.19
N GLY A 176 -2.83 -4.01 21.28
CA GLY A 176 -2.13 -3.26 22.33
C GLY A 176 -1.73 -1.83 21.94
N ASN A 177 -2.32 -1.27 20.88
CA ASN A 177 -2.09 0.11 20.46
C ASN A 177 -2.97 1.09 21.23
N GLU A 178 -2.67 1.24 22.51
CA GLU A 178 -3.40 2.09 23.47
C GLU A 178 -3.56 3.55 23.03
N ARG A 179 -2.57 4.09 22.31
CA ARG A 179 -2.64 5.47 21.81
C ARG A 179 -3.72 5.61 20.74
N ARG A 180 -3.68 4.76 19.71
CA ARG A 180 -4.66 4.80 18.62
C ARG A 180 -6.04 4.40 19.11
N HIS A 181 -6.15 3.42 20.00
CA HIS A 181 -7.42 3.07 20.67
C HIS A 181 -8.09 4.30 21.30
N ARG A 182 -7.35 5.06 22.12
CA ARG A 182 -7.89 6.28 22.74
C ARG A 182 -8.25 7.37 21.73
N PHE A 183 -7.48 7.48 20.65
CA PHE A 183 -7.75 8.46 19.59
C PHE A 183 -9.09 8.17 18.92
N VAL A 184 -9.30 6.96 18.38
CA VAL A 184 -10.55 6.62 17.68
C VAL A 184 -11.78 6.57 18.59
N MET A 185 -11.59 6.35 19.90
CA MET A 185 -12.68 6.47 20.88
C MET A 185 -13.18 7.90 21.06
N VAL A 186 -12.35 8.92 20.78
CA VAL A 186 -12.81 10.31 20.73
C VAL A 186 -13.71 10.51 19.52
N ASP A 187 -13.29 10.01 18.35
CA ASP A 187 -14.08 10.11 17.11
C ASP A 187 -15.43 9.41 17.27
N TYR A 188 -15.46 8.22 17.87
CA TYR A 188 -16.69 7.51 18.22
C TYR A 188 -17.62 8.31 19.15
N ALA A 189 -17.06 9.05 20.11
CA ALA A 189 -17.87 9.80 21.07
C ALA A 189 -18.53 11.06 20.48
N ILE A 190 -18.09 11.50 19.30
CA ILE A 190 -18.58 12.70 18.61
C ILE A 190 -19.30 12.38 17.29
N SER A 191 -19.32 11.12 16.87
CA SER A 191 -20.19 10.63 15.78
C SER A 191 -21.61 10.43 16.30
#